data_AF-A0A3D9BZW9-F1
#
_entry.id   AF-A0A3D9BZW9-F1
#
_cell.length_a   1.000
_cell.length_b   1.000
_cell.length_c   1.000
_cell.angle_alpha   90.00
_cell.angle_beta   90.00
_cell.angle_gamma   90.00
#
_symmetry.space_group_name_H-M   'P 1'
#
loop_
_entity.id
_entity.type
_entity.pdbx_description
1 polymer ?
#
loop_
_entity_poly.entity_id
_entity_poly.type
_entity_poly.pdbx_seq_one_letter_code
_entity_poly.pdbx_strand_id
1 'polypeptide(L)' 'MRSMRRGTKEMDVILMRYFEAEGASLDAAALDQYEALLEEGDTDLYAWISGQTPPPERHAEAVAAIQALLPSTE' A
#
# COMPACT_ATOMS: atom_id res chain seq x y z
N MET A 1 11.04 -10.08 16.21
CA MET A 1 10.36 -8.83 16.66
C MET A 1 11.22 -7.61 16.36
N ARG A 2 11.30 -7.18 15.09
CA ARG A 2 12.02 -5.97 14.65
C ARG A 2 11.33 -5.36 13.43
N SER A 3 10.12 -4.82 13.61
CA SER A 3 9.58 -3.71 12.81
C SER A 3 8.17 -3.28 13.25
N MET A 4 7.82 -3.40 14.54
CA MET A 4 6.56 -2.88 15.10
C MET A 4 6.62 -1.37 15.38
N ARG A 5 7.27 -0.62 14.50
CA ARG A 5 7.20 0.84 14.40
C ARG A 5 7.12 1.20 12.93
N ARG A 6 6.01 0.80 12.29
CA ARG A 6 5.59 1.52 11.09
C ARG A 6 5.15 2.92 11.50
N GLY A 7 5.71 3.91 10.82
CA GLY A 7 6.02 5.23 11.38
C GLY A 7 4.93 6.29 11.29
N THR A 8 3.80 6.03 10.64
CA THR A 8 2.75 7.04 10.46
C THR A 8 1.35 6.43 10.52
N LYS A 9 0.48 7.04 11.35
CA LYS A 9 -0.95 6.70 11.42
C LYS A 9 -1.63 6.76 10.05
N GLU A 10 -1.15 7.61 9.14
CA GLU A 10 -1.69 7.67 7.78
C GLU A 10 -1.55 6.34 7.04
N MET A 11 -0.41 5.64 7.18
CA MET A 11 -0.20 4.38 6.49
C MET A 11 -1.12 3.28 7.02
N ASP A 12 -1.32 3.20 8.34
CA ASP A 12 -2.27 2.25 8.93
C ASP A 12 -3.70 2.48 8.41
N VAL A 13 -4.12 3.74 8.25
CA VAL A 13 -5.46 4.09 7.74
C VAL A 13 -5.61 3.73 6.26
N ILE A 14 -4.60 4.01 5.45
CA ILE A 14 -4.62 3.67 4.01
C ILE A 14 -4.72 2.15 3.82
N LEU A 15 -3.87 1.40 4.54
CA LEU A 15 -3.84 -0.06 4.45
C LEU A 15 -5.14 -0.70 4.99
N MET A 16 -5.69 -0.17 6.07
CA MET A 16 -6.98 -0.63 6.61
C MET A 16 -8.11 -0.42 5.60
N ARG A 17 -8.19 0.75 4.96
CA ARG A 17 -9.20 1.03 3.92
C ARG A 17 -9.05 0.13 2.71
N TYR A 18 -7.81 -0.11 2.27
CA TYR A 18 -7.52 -1.06 1.19
C TYR A 18 -8.05 -2.46 1.53
N PHE A 19 -7.76 -2.94 2.74
CA PHE A 19 -8.21 -4.24 3.20
C PHE A 19 -9.74 -4.31 3.42
N GLU A 20 -10.38 -3.23 3.84
CA GLU A 20 -11.85 -3.18 3.94
C GLU A 20 -12.54 -3.21 2.58
N ALA A 21 -11.97 -2.55 1.57
CA ALA A 21 -12.54 -2.46 0.22
C ALA A 21 -12.27 -3.70 -0.63
N GLU A 22 -11.01 -4.15 -0.68
CA GLU A 22 -10.57 -5.24 -1.56
C GLU A 22 -10.20 -6.50 -0.77
N GLY A 23 -10.04 -6.47 0.55
CA GLY A 23 -9.57 -7.63 1.32
C GLY A 23 -10.45 -8.87 1.24
N ALA A 24 -11.73 -8.72 0.91
CA ALA A 24 -12.63 -9.85 0.63
C ALA A 24 -12.50 -10.40 -0.80
N SER A 25 -11.94 -9.61 -1.72
CA SER A 25 -11.74 -9.89 -3.15
C SER A 25 -10.28 -10.11 -3.52
N LEU A 26 -9.33 -9.88 -2.60
CA LEU A 26 -7.90 -10.09 -2.81
C LEU A 26 -7.65 -11.56 -3.15
N ASP A 27 -7.13 -11.78 -4.35
CA ASP A 27 -6.60 -13.07 -4.74
C ASP A 27 -5.20 -13.30 -4.15
N ALA A 28 -4.72 -14.54 -4.22
CA ALA A 28 -3.43 -14.90 -3.65
C ALA A 28 -2.27 -14.06 -4.24
N ALA A 29 -2.37 -13.70 -5.52
CA ALA A 29 -1.37 -12.87 -6.20
C ALA A 29 -1.33 -11.44 -5.64
N ALA A 30 -2.48 -10.81 -5.41
CA ALA A 30 -2.52 -9.48 -4.80
C ALA A 30 -2.07 -9.51 -3.34
N LEU A 31 -2.33 -10.62 -2.62
CA LEU A 31 -1.82 -10.80 -1.26
C LEU A 31 -0.29 -10.88 -1.23
N ASP A 32 0.34 -11.64 -2.13
CA ASP A 32 1.80 -11.74 -2.24
C ASP A 32 2.44 -10.37 -2.56
N GLN A 33 1.82 -9.58 -3.44
CA GLN A 33 2.30 -8.23 -3.75
C GLN A 33 2.15 -7.27 -2.57
N TYR A 34 1.06 -7.39 -1.82
CA TYR A 34 0.83 -6.62 -0.61
C TYR A 34 1.86 -6.97 0.47
N GLU A 35 2.17 -8.24 0.67
CA GLU A 35 3.23 -8.68 1.58
C GLU A 35 4.60 -8.14 1.14
N ALA A 36 4.90 -8.14 -0.16
CA ALA A 36 6.12 -7.55 -0.69
C ALA A 36 6.21 -6.03 -0.44
N LEU A 37 5.10 -5.29 -0.54
CA LEU A 37 5.04 -3.88 -0.14
C LEU A 37 5.32 -3.71 1.36
N LEU A 38 4.85 -4.63 2.20
CA LEU A 38 5.18 -4.64 3.62
C LEU A 38 6.67 -4.97 3.88
N GLU A 39 7.46 -5.40 2.92
CA GLU A 39 8.92 -5.46 3.15
C GLU A 39 9.59 -4.09 2.98
N GLU A 40 8.90 -3.13 2.35
CA GLU A 40 9.39 -1.77 2.09
C GLU A 40 9.12 -0.82 3.27
N GLY A 41 9.87 0.30 3.28
CA GLY A 41 9.75 1.36 4.27
C GLY A 41 8.53 2.25 4.03
N ASP A 42 7.85 2.65 5.11
CA ASP A 42 6.61 3.46 5.03
C ASP A 42 6.79 4.80 4.33
N THR A 43 7.97 5.42 4.43
CA THR A 43 8.28 6.68 3.75
C THR A 43 8.21 6.51 2.23
N ASP A 44 8.79 5.42 1.72
CA ASP A 44 8.80 5.11 0.29
C ASP A 44 7.40 4.71 -0.18
N LEU A 45 6.72 3.86 0.60
CA LEU A 45 5.32 3.49 0.35
C LEU A 45 4.41 4.71 0.26
N TYR A 46 4.51 5.62 1.23
CA TYR A 46 3.73 6.84 1.24
C TYR A 46 4.05 7.72 0.03
N ALA A 47 5.32 7.86 -0.33
CA ALA A 47 5.73 8.63 -1.52
C ALA A 47 5.17 8.03 -2.82
N TRP A 48 5.13 6.70 -2.95
CA TRP A 48 4.54 6.03 -4.10
C TRP A 48 3.03 6.19 -4.16
N ILE A 49 2.34 5.90 -3.06
CA ILE A 49 0.88 5.96 -2.97
C ILE A 49 0.39 7.39 -3.18
N SER A 50 1.06 8.39 -2.61
CA SER A 50 0.74 9.81 -2.83
C SER A 50 1.16 10.35 -4.19
N GLY A 51 1.86 9.55 -5.02
CA GLY A 51 2.33 9.97 -6.34
C GLY A 51 3.50 10.94 -6.33
N GLN A 52 4.17 11.12 -5.18
CA GLN A 52 5.38 11.94 -5.08
C GLN A 52 6.56 11.32 -5.82
N THR A 53 6.65 9.99 -5.84
CA THR A 53 7.69 9.25 -6.56
C THR A 53 7.10 8.04 -7.28
N PRO A 54 7.67 7.61 -8.41
CA PRO A 54 7.21 6.39 -9.09
C PRO A 54 7.65 5.14 -8.30
N PRO A 55 6.76 4.15 -8.09
CA PRO A 55 7.14 2.89 -7.51
C PRO A 55 8.04 2.07 -8.45
N PRO A 56 8.89 1.17 -7.91
CA PRO A 56 9.58 0.16 -8.71
C PRO A 56 8.59 -0.72 -9.47
N GLU A 57 9.01 -1.29 -10.60
CA GLU A 57 8.16 -2.13 -11.47
C GLU A 57 7.49 -3.29 -10.71
N ARG A 58 8.21 -3.92 -9.78
CA ARG A 58 7.69 -4.99 -8.90
C ARG A 58 6.49 -4.55 -8.04
N HIS A 59 6.38 -3.26 -7.71
CA HIS A 59 5.36 -2.70 -6.82
C HIS A 59 4.33 -1.84 -7.55
N ALA A 60 4.51 -1.63 -8.85
CA ALA A 60 3.69 -0.71 -9.64
C ALA A 60 2.21 -1.13 -9.66
N GLU A 61 1.93 -2.43 -9.83
CA GLU A 61 0.56 -2.95 -9.86
C GLU A 61 -0.15 -2.77 -8.51
N ALA A 62 0.52 -3.11 -7.41
CA ALA A 62 -0.08 -3.01 -6.08
C ALA A 62 -0.27 -1.55 -5.63
N VAL A 63 0.69 -0.66 -5.93
CA VAL A 63 0.52 0.77 -5.68
C VAL A 63 -0.63 1.36 -6.50
N ALA A 64 -0.75 0.98 -7.78
CA ALA A 64 -1.86 1.42 -8.62
C ALA A 64 -3.21 0.92 -8.10
N ALA A 65 -3.30 -0.32 -7.62
CA ALA A 65 -4.50 -0.86 -6.99
C ALA A 65 -4.88 -0.06 -5.74
N ILE A 66 -3.93 0.25 -4.87
CA ILE A 66 -4.17 1.07 -3.68
C ILE A 66 -4.63 2.48 -4.06
N GLN A 67 -3.98 3.11 -5.04
CA GLN A 67 -4.35 4.44 -5.54
C GLN A 67 -5.75 4.49 -6.14
N ALA A 68 -6.18 3.45 -6.85
CA ALA A 68 -7.51 3.36 -7.43
C ALA A 68 -8.63 3.29 -6.37
N LEU A 69 -8.33 2.76 -5.18
CA LEU A 69 -9.28 2.68 -4.06
C LEU A 69 -9.31 3.95 -3.20
N LEU A 70 -8.21 4.72 -3.18
CA LEU A 70 -8.22 6.00 -2.49
C LEU A 70 -9.10 6.97 -3.29
N PRO A 71 -10.15 7.56 -2.68
CA PRO A 71 -10.91 8.59 -3.37
C PRO A 71 -9.94 9.70 -3.75
N SER A 72 -9.92 10.09 -5.03
CA SER A 72 -9.17 11.27 -5.48
C SER A 72 -9.59 12.43 -4.58
N THR A 73 -8.73 12.78 -3.63
CA THR A 73 -9.03 13.85 -2.69
C THR A 73 -8.82 15.11 -3.51
N GLU A 74 -9.93 15.63 -4.01
CA GLU A 74 -10.04 16.92 -4.70
C GLU A 74 -9.52 18.07 -3.82
#